data_AF-A0A165L7T3-F1
#
_entry.id   AF-A0A165L7T3-F1
#
_cell.length_a   1.000
_cell.length_b   1.000
_cell.length_c   1.000
_cell.angle_alpha   90.00
_cell.angle_beta   90.00
_cell.angle_gamma   90.00
#
_symmetry.space_group_name_H-M   'P 1'
#
loop_
_entity.id
_entity.type
_entity.pdbx_description
1 polymer ?
#
loop_
_entity_poly.entity_id
_entity_poly.type
_entity_poly.pdbx_seq_one_letter_code
_entity_poly.pdbx_strand_id
1 'polypeptide(L)'
;MSTASEPPPPSSRLSQAEIMAGRRRVYAARNRALLMYSSAAIIGLIGLTYASSPLYRAFCAATGFAGTPQTGTGKFAPERLVPASEAEGVRRIKVNFNADKSDALPWGFFPQQKFVYVVPGQTALAFYSARNKGDEDIIGIATYSVAPAKAAPYFAKVECFCFEEQKLLAGEEVDLPLFFFIDKDFLEDPLMRDVNDIVLSYTFFKARRNQRGHLEPDASEAVVQKSLGWADYEHVKASSKASPPTPPAAS
;
A
#
# COMPACT_ATOMS: atom_id res chain seq x y z
N MET A 1 88.69 43.32 -51.63
CA MET A 1 88.68 41.92 -51.17
C MET A 1 87.63 41.81 -50.07
N SER A 2 86.59 41.03 -50.32
CA SER A 2 85.43 40.88 -49.46
C SER A 2 85.71 39.80 -48.42
N THR A 3 85.62 40.12 -47.13
CA THR A 3 85.69 39.12 -46.05
C THR A 3 84.32 39.06 -45.37
N ALA A 4 83.61 37.96 -45.61
CA ALA A 4 82.37 37.61 -44.93
C ALA A 4 82.66 37.29 -43.45
N SER A 5 81.93 37.91 -42.52
CA SER A 5 81.87 37.49 -41.12
C SER A 5 80.64 36.61 -40.90
N GLU A 6 80.89 35.41 -40.40
CA GLU A 6 79.94 34.34 -40.10
C GLU A 6 78.87 34.75 -39.05
N PRO A 7 77.62 34.24 -39.12
CA PRO A 7 76.61 34.51 -38.10
C PRO A 7 76.86 33.68 -36.81
N PRO A 8 76.46 34.18 -35.63
CA PRO A 8 76.70 33.52 -34.34
C PRO A 8 75.90 32.22 -34.18
N PRO A 9 76.37 31.26 -33.36
CA PRO A 9 75.70 29.98 -33.18
C PRO A 9 74.32 30.14 -32.51
N PRO A 10 73.31 29.33 -32.86
CA PRO A 10 71.99 29.43 -32.27
C PRO A 10 72.03 29.01 -30.79
N SER A 11 71.70 29.94 -29.89
CA SER A 11 71.54 29.69 -28.46
C SER A 11 70.47 28.60 -28.22
N SER A 12 70.94 27.46 -27.71
CA SER A 12 70.22 26.35 -27.04
C SER A 12 68.70 26.28 -27.22
N ARG A 13 68.26 25.61 -28.29
CA ARG A 13 66.91 25.02 -28.32
C ARG A 13 66.87 23.94 -27.25
N LEU A 14 66.12 24.16 -26.17
CA LEU A 14 65.79 23.12 -25.20
C LEU A 14 65.37 21.87 -25.96
N SER A 15 65.96 20.72 -25.61
CA SER A 15 65.69 19.48 -26.32
C SER A 15 64.19 19.17 -26.24
N GLN A 16 63.61 18.63 -27.30
CA GLN A 16 62.19 18.27 -27.31
C GLN A 16 61.83 17.34 -26.14
N ALA A 17 62.80 16.55 -25.65
CA ALA A 17 62.68 15.71 -24.47
C ALA A 17 62.44 16.50 -23.16
N GLU A 18 63.12 17.63 -22.95
CA GLU A 18 62.96 18.48 -21.77
C GLU A 18 61.60 19.19 -21.76
N ILE A 19 61.14 19.66 -22.93
CA ILE A 19 59.80 20.24 -23.10
C ILE A 19 58.72 19.20 -22.79
N MET A 20 58.90 17.96 -23.25
CA MET A 20 57.97 16.85 -22.98
C MET A 20 58.02 16.41 -21.51
N ALA A 21 59.18 16.43 -20.86
CA ALA A 21 59.32 16.14 -19.43
C ALA A 21 58.67 17.23 -18.55
N GLY A 22 58.83 18.50 -18.90
CA GLY A 22 58.15 19.62 -18.24
C GLY A 22 56.63 19.54 -18.37
N ARG A 23 56.13 19.25 -19.58
CA ARG A 23 54.70 18.98 -19.81
C ARG A 23 54.19 17.81 -18.97
N ARG A 24 54.92 16.69 -18.91
CA ARG A 24 54.55 15.53 -18.07
C ARG A 24 54.44 15.89 -16.59
N ARG A 25 55.34 16.72 -16.05
CA ARG A 25 55.27 17.15 -14.63
C ARG A 25 54.04 18.01 -14.34
N VAL A 26 53.73 18.95 -15.24
CA VAL A 26 52.52 19.80 -15.12
C VAL A 26 51.25 18.96 -15.26
N TYR A 27 51.20 18.04 -16.22
CA TYR A 27 50.07 17.11 -16.37
C TYR A 27 49.93 16.16 -15.19
N ALA A 28 51.03 15.65 -14.62
CA ALA A 28 50.99 14.78 -13.45
C ALA A 28 50.43 15.50 -12.20
N ALA A 29 50.86 16.74 -11.96
CA ALA A 29 50.33 17.56 -10.85
C ALA A 29 48.84 17.87 -11.05
N ARG A 30 48.43 18.23 -12.27
CA ARG A 30 47.02 18.51 -12.61
C ARG A 30 46.15 17.26 -12.53
N ASN A 31 46.64 16.12 -13.00
CA ASN A 31 45.93 14.84 -12.93
C ASN A 31 45.77 14.36 -11.49
N ARG A 32 46.77 14.57 -10.63
CA ARG A 32 46.65 14.27 -9.19
C ARG A 32 45.58 15.12 -8.53
N ALA A 33 45.55 16.43 -8.79
CA ALA A 33 44.52 17.32 -8.28
C ALA A 33 43.13 16.89 -8.79
N LEU A 34 42.99 16.65 -10.10
CA LEU A 34 41.74 16.19 -10.70
C LEU A 34 41.24 14.88 -10.09
N LEU A 35 42.12 13.91 -9.85
CA LEU A 35 41.78 12.64 -9.21
C LEU A 35 41.32 12.83 -7.76
N MET A 36 41.95 13.74 -7.00
CA MET A 36 41.54 14.02 -5.62
C MET A 36 40.18 14.72 -5.56
N TYR A 37 39.93 15.70 -6.43
CA TYR A 37 38.65 16.39 -6.47
C TYR A 37 37.51 15.50 -6.99
N SER A 38 37.76 14.69 -8.03
CA SER A 38 36.75 13.79 -8.57
C SER A 38 36.40 12.66 -7.59
N SER A 39 37.39 12.08 -6.91
CA SER A 39 37.15 11.07 -5.88
C SER A 39 36.39 11.64 -4.67
N ALA A 40 36.73 12.85 -4.21
CA ALA A 40 35.98 13.53 -3.15
C ALA A 40 34.51 13.79 -3.55
N ALA A 41 34.27 14.23 -4.79
CA ALA A 41 32.91 14.46 -5.30
C ALA A 41 32.09 13.16 -5.38
N ILE A 42 32.70 12.07 -5.84
CA ILE A 42 32.04 10.75 -5.93
C ILE A 42 31.66 10.25 -4.53
N ILE A 43 32.59 10.30 -3.58
CA ILE A 43 32.34 9.86 -2.20
C ILE A 43 31.25 10.74 -1.56
N GLY A 44 31.29 12.05 -1.78
CA GLY A 44 30.28 12.98 -1.29
C GLY A 44 28.88 12.68 -1.85
N LEU A 45 28.77 12.41 -3.14
CA LEU A 45 27.48 12.10 -3.78
C LEU A 45 26.89 10.76 -3.30
N ILE A 46 27.75 9.75 -3.12
CA ILE A 46 27.35 8.45 -2.57
C ILE A 46 26.87 8.62 -1.11
N GLY A 47 27.61 9.38 -0.30
CA GLY A 47 27.22 9.69 1.08
C GLY A 47 25.88 10.42 1.17
N LEU A 48 25.66 11.40 0.30
CA LEU A 48 24.40 12.15 0.25
C LEU A 48 23.22 11.26 -0.18
N THR A 49 23.42 10.40 -1.16
CA THR A 49 22.38 9.46 -1.63
C THR A 49 22.02 8.46 -0.53
N TYR A 50 23.01 7.93 0.18
CA TYR A 50 22.79 7.02 1.31
C TYR A 50 22.08 7.71 2.48
N ALA A 51 22.43 8.96 2.79
CA ALA A 51 21.82 9.73 3.87
C ALA A 51 20.41 10.26 3.54
N SER A 52 20.06 10.40 2.26
CA SER A 52 18.76 10.93 1.82
C SER A 52 17.58 10.08 2.31
N SER A 53 17.69 8.75 2.24
CA SER A 53 16.64 7.82 2.67
C SER A 53 16.30 7.91 4.18
N PRO A 54 17.25 7.78 5.12
CA PRO A 54 16.95 7.94 6.55
C PRO A 54 16.53 9.37 6.92
N LEU A 55 17.07 10.40 6.27
CA LEU A 55 16.65 11.78 6.50
C LEU A 55 15.18 11.99 6.07
N TYR A 56 14.79 11.46 4.91
CA TYR A 56 13.41 11.49 4.45
C TYR A 56 12.49 10.71 5.39
N ARG A 57 12.91 9.55 5.89
CA ARG A 57 12.15 8.79 6.90
C ARG A 57 11.98 9.56 8.21
N ALA A 58 13.03 10.22 8.71
CA ALA A 58 12.96 11.03 9.92
C ALA A 58 12.02 12.23 9.73
N PHE A 59 12.08 12.88 8.56
CA PHE A 59 11.14 13.94 8.19
C PHE A 59 9.69 13.43 8.10
N CYS A 60 9.46 12.30 7.43
CA CYS A 60 8.13 11.70 7.30
C CYS A 60 7.58 11.24 8.65
N ALA A 61 8.43 10.73 9.55
CA ALA A 61 8.04 10.37 10.92
C ALA A 61 7.71 11.61 11.77
N ALA A 62 8.48 12.70 11.62
CA ALA A 62 8.29 13.94 12.38
C ALA A 62 7.14 14.83 11.88
N THR A 63 6.76 14.72 10.60
CA THR A 63 5.67 15.51 9.98
C THR A 63 4.42 14.70 9.68
N GLY A 64 4.48 13.36 9.69
CA GLY A 64 3.38 12.49 9.28
C GLY A 64 3.16 12.43 7.77
N PHE A 65 4.10 12.97 6.97
CA PHE A 65 4.03 12.93 5.51
C PHE A 65 4.01 11.48 4.99
N ALA A 66 3.23 11.21 3.95
CA ALA A 66 3.01 9.87 3.35
C ALA A 66 2.37 8.81 4.27
N GLY A 67 1.64 9.20 5.32
CA GLY A 67 0.89 8.24 6.16
C GLY A 67 1.74 7.46 7.16
N THR A 68 2.98 7.91 7.38
CA THR A 68 3.83 7.38 8.45
C THR A 68 3.18 7.73 9.80
N PRO A 69 2.79 6.75 10.64
CA PRO A 69 2.06 7.02 11.85
C PRO A 69 2.94 7.86 12.77
N GLN A 70 2.52 9.11 13.05
CA GLN A 70 3.09 9.83 14.17
C GLN A 70 2.69 9.05 15.41
N THR A 71 3.67 8.66 16.22
CA THR A 71 3.45 8.00 17.53
C THR A 71 2.68 8.88 18.53
N GLY A 72 2.13 10.02 18.10
CA GLY A 72 1.22 10.89 18.86
C GLY A 72 -0.11 11.24 18.16
N THR A 73 -0.35 10.90 16.89
CA THR A 73 -1.64 11.22 16.23
C THR A 73 -2.65 10.08 16.36
N GLY A 74 -3.06 9.86 17.60
CA GLY A 74 -4.44 10.15 17.98
C GLY A 74 -5.54 9.17 17.59
N LYS A 75 -5.61 8.59 16.37
CA LYS A 75 -6.86 7.92 15.94
C LYS A 75 -7.30 6.76 16.85
N PHE A 76 -6.36 6.09 17.51
CA PHE A 76 -6.63 5.07 18.53
C PHE A 76 -6.08 5.45 19.91
N ALA A 77 -5.78 6.74 20.12
CA ALA A 77 -5.29 7.22 21.41
C ALA A 77 -6.40 7.11 22.45
N PRO A 78 -6.07 6.74 23.70
CA PRO A 78 -7.05 6.54 24.76
C PRO A 78 -7.91 7.78 25.02
N GLU A 79 -7.42 9.00 24.76
CA GLU A 79 -8.21 10.23 24.93
C GLU A 79 -9.41 10.34 23.96
N ARG A 80 -9.31 9.75 22.76
CA ARG A 80 -10.40 9.74 21.76
C ARG A 80 -11.45 8.66 22.02
N LEU A 81 -11.08 7.61 22.76
CA LEU A 81 -11.95 6.49 23.15
C LEU A 81 -12.75 6.76 24.44
N VAL A 82 -12.64 7.96 25.01
CA VAL A 82 -13.50 8.37 26.12
C VAL A 82 -14.86 8.76 25.53
N PRO A 83 -15.99 8.13 25.90
CA PRO A 83 -17.29 8.54 25.40
C PRO A 83 -17.53 10.01 25.74
N ALA A 84 -17.97 10.80 24.76
CA ALA A 84 -18.43 12.15 25.06
C ALA A 84 -19.61 12.02 26.04
N SER A 85 -19.57 12.74 27.14
CA SER A 85 -20.48 12.47 28.26
C SER A 85 -21.92 12.83 27.85
N GLU A 86 -22.92 12.05 28.28
CA GLU A 86 -24.33 12.42 28.06
C GLU A 86 -24.67 13.78 28.70
N ALA A 87 -23.86 14.21 29.69
CA ALA A 87 -23.93 15.52 30.34
C ALA A 87 -23.57 16.70 29.41
N GLU A 88 -22.85 16.46 28.31
CA GLU A 88 -22.51 17.49 27.29
C GLU A 88 -23.60 17.66 26.22
N GLY A 89 -24.75 16.98 26.34
CA GLY A 89 -25.87 17.10 25.38
C GLY A 89 -25.58 16.46 24.02
N VAL A 90 -24.68 15.48 24.00
CA VAL A 90 -24.20 14.84 22.77
C VAL A 90 -25.26 13.92 22.18
N ARG A 91 -25.48 14.04 20.86
CA ARG A 91 -26.50 13.28 20.14
C ARG A 91 -26.05 11.83 19.92
N ARG A 92 -26.98 10.90 20.16
CA ARG A 92 -26.80 9.48 19.80
C ARG A 92 -26.97 9.31 18.28
N ILE A 93 -26.00 8.69 17.65
CA ILE A 93 -26.00 8.37 16.22
C ILE A 93 -26.52 6.94 16.05
N LYS A 94 -27.47 6.76 15.15
CA LYS A 94 -28.01 5.45 14.79
C LYS A 94 -27.14 4.84 13.69
N VAL A 95 -26.52 3.71 13.98
CA VAL A 95 -25.77 2.92 13.01
C VAL A 95 -26.64 1.75 12.59
N ASN A 96 -27.03 1.71 11.32
CA ASN A 96 -27.80 0.65 10.70
C ASN A 96 -26.84 -0.34 10.03
N PHE A 97 -27.04 -1.63 10.26
CA PHE A 97 -26.21 -2.68 9.68
C PHE A 97 -26.94 -3.31 8.50
N ASN A 98 -26.28 -3.27 7.35
CA ASN A 98 -26.74 -3.94 6.15
C ASN A 98 -25.77 -5.05 5.76
N ALA A 99 -26.31 -6.14 5.23
CA ALA A 99 -25.61 -7.38 4.92
C ALA A 99 -26.08 -7.91 3.58
N ASP A 100 -25.20 -7.86 2.59
CA ASP A 100 -25.43 -8.31 1.23
C ASP A 100 -24.40 -9.38 0.84
N LYS A 101 -24.71 -10.12 -0.21
CA LYS A 101 -23.84 -11.14 -0.79
C LYS A 101 -23.98 -11.16 -2.30
N SER A 102 -22.96 -11.62 -3.00
CA SER A 102 -23.06 -11.91 -4.43
C SER A 102 -23.92 -13.15 -4.68
N ASP A 103 -24.56 -13.20 -5.85
CA ASP A 103 -25.34 -14.38 -6.26
C ASP A 103 -24.47 -15.62 -6.47
N ALA A 104 -23.20 -15.42 -6.81
CA ALA A 104 -22.20 -16.47 -6.95
C ALA A 104 -21.80 -17.11 -5.60
N LEU A 105 -22.19 -16.50 -4.48
CA LEU A 105 -21.89 -16.97 -3.13
C LEU A 105 -23.16 -17.55 -2.47
N PRO A 106 -23.26 -18.89 -2.32
CA PRO A 106 -24.42 -19.55 -1.71
C PRO A 106 -24.37 -19.47 -0.17
N TRP A 107 -24.08 -18.30 0.38
CA TRP A 107 -24.07 -18.07 1.82
C TRP A 107 -25.40 -17.48 2.29
N GLY A 108 -25.77 -17.75 3.54
CA GLY A 108 -26.68 -16.88 4.30
C GLY A 108 -25.82 -15.87 5.04
N PHE A 109 -26.04 -14.58 4.82
CA PHE A 109 -25.34 -13.53 5.53
C PHE A 109 -26.35 -12.50 6.03
N PHE A 110 -26.38 -12.27 7.33
CA PHE A 110 -27.32 -11.34 7.95
C PHE A 110 -26.74 -10.73 9.23
N PRO A 111 -27.13 -9.49 9.56
CA PRO A 111 -26.70 -8.89 10.81
C PRO A 111 -27.56 -9.44 11.97
N GLN A 112 -26.94 -9.72 13.12
CA GLN A 112 -27.67 -10.14 14.32
C GLN A 112 -28.46 -8.97 14.91
N GLN A 113 -27.94 -7.74 14.79
CA GLN A 113 -28.63 -6.51 15.15
C GLN A 113 -28.85 -5.62 13.92
N LYS A 114 -30.07 -5.14 13.69
CA LYS A 114 -30.36 -4.25 12.54
C LYS A 114 -29.80 -2.84 12.73
N PHE A 115 -29.78 -2.35 13.97
CA PHE A 115 -29.24 -1.05 14.30
C PHE A 115 -28.76 -1.00 15.75
N VAL A 116 -27.85 -0.08 16.03
CA VAL A 116 -27.41 0.29 17.39
C VAL A 116 -27.31 1.81 17.50
N TYR A 117 -27.52 2.34 18.70
CA TYR A 117 -27.28 3.75 19.01
C TYR A 117 -25.95 3.88 19.73
N VAL A 118 -25.09 4.74 19.19
CA VAL A 118 -23.75 4.99 19.73
C VAL A 118 -23.51 6.48 19.86
N VAL A 119 -22.75 6.87 20.88
CA VAL A 119 -22.28 8.24 21.05
C VAL A 119 -20.88 8.35 20.42
N PRO A 120 -20.52 9.47 19.75
CA PRO A 120 -19.14 9.69 19.33
C PRO A 120 -18.13 9.55 20.50
N GLY A 121 -17.04 8.83 20.26
CA GLY A 121 -16.06 8.40 21.26
C GLY A 121 -16.42 7.10 22.00
N GLN A 122 -17.66 6.62 21.89
CA GLN A 122 -18.08 5.32 22.44
C GLN A 122 -17.70 4.19 21.49
N THR A 123 -17.10 3.15 22.06
CA THR A 123 -16.84 1.90 21.33
C THR A 123 -18.07 0.99 21.36
N ALA A 124 -18.33 0.33 20.24
CA ALA A 124 -19.45 -0.59 20.09
C ALA A 124 -19.03 -1.87 19.38
N LEU A 125 -19.73 -2.95 19.72
CA LEU A 125 -19.56 -4.27 19.13
C LEU A 125 -20.89 -4.68 18.47
N ALA A 126 -20.83 -5.09 17.22
CA ALA A 126 -21.95 -5.69 16.48
C ALA A 126 -21.57 -7.08 15.99
N PHE A 127 -22.54 -7.93 15.70
CA PHE A 127 -22.29 -9.28 15.20
C PHE A 127 -23.01 -9.51 13.88
N TYR A 128 -22.34 -10.18 12.95
CA TYR A 128 -22.93 -10.73 11.74
C TYR A 128 -22.85 -12.24 11.76
N SER A 129 -23.90 -12.94 11.32
CA SER A 129 -23.82 -14.39 11.08
C SER A 129 -23.61 -14.65 9.58
N ALA A 130 -22.66 -15.54 9.29
CA ALA A 130 -22.39 -16.05 7.97
C ALA A 130 -22.48 -17.58 7.99
N ARG A 131 -23.31 -18.13 7.09
CA ARG A 131 -23.52 -19.58 6.96
C ARG A 131 -23.31 -20.04 5.53
N ASN A 132 -22.45 -21.03 5.32
CA ASN A 132 -22.32 -21.67 4.02
C ASN A 132 -23.49 -22.66 3.79
N LYS A 133 -24.30 -22.41 2.76
CA LYS A 133 -25.41 -23.31 2.37
C LYS A 133 -25.04 -24.26 1.23
N GLY A 134 -23.80 -24.19 0.74
CA GLY A 134 -23.27 -25.10 -0.28
C GLY A 134 -22.70 -26.37 0.33
N ASP A 135 -22.46 -27.35 -0.55
CA ASP A 135 -21.86 -28.65 -0.23
C ASP A 135 -20.33 -28.66 -0.35
N GLU A 136 -19.73 -27.53 -0.77
CA GLU A 136 -18.29 -27.34 -0.90
C GLU A 136 -17.78 -26.28 0.08
N ASP A 137 -16.51 -26.39 0.46
CA ASP A 137 -15.79 -25.33 1.16
C ASP A 137 -15.66 -24.11 0.25
N ILE A 138 -16.08 -22.94 0.75
CA ILE A 138 -16.02 -21.69 -0.02
C ILE A 138 -15.20 -20.67 0.75
N ILE A 139 -14.38 -19.92 0.02
CA ILE A 139 -13.69 -18.75 0.54
C ILE A 139 -14.45 -17.52 0.08
N GLY A 140 -14.73 -16.63 1.02
CA GLY A 140 -15.38 -15.36 0.76
C GLY A 140 -14.52 -14.19 1.24
N ILE A 141 -14.59 -13.08 0.51
CA ILE A 141 -14.03 -11.79 0.90
C ILE A 141 -15.16 -10.76 1.01
N ALA A 142 -15.16 -9.97 2.08
CA ALA A 142 -16.16 -8.93 2.27
C ALA A 142 -15.61 -7.56 1.90
N THR A 143 -16.42 -6.73 1.27
CA THR A 143 -16.15 -5.29 1.15
C THR A 143 -17.15 -4.55 2.02
N TYR A 144 -16.76 -3.35 2.50
CA TYR A 144 -17.66 -2.51 3.27
C TYR A 144 -17.79 -1.13 2.64
N SER A 145 -18.93 -0.50 2.89
CA SER A 145 -19.18 0.90 2.57
C SER A 145 -19.94 1.57 3.72
N VAL A 146 -19.66 2.86 3.91
CA VAL A 146 -20.31 3.70 4.92
C VAL A 146 -21.09 4.80 4.19
N ALA A 147 -22.38 4.91 4.51
CA ALA A 147 -23.26 5.95 4.00
C ALA A 147 -23.81 6.79 5.17
N PRO A 148 -23.91 8.13 5.05
CA PRO A 148 -23.47 8.94 3.91
C PRO A 148 -21.94 9.04 3.82
N ALA A 149 -21.40 9.20 2.61
CA ALA A 149 -19.94 9.19 2.36
C ALA A 149 -19.18 10.24 3.20
N LYS A 150 -19.83 11.36 3.51
CA LYS A 150 -19.27 12.43 4.35
C LYS A 150 -18.96 11.99 5.80
N ALA A 151 -19.64 10.96 6.30
CA ALA A 151 -19.40 10.39 7.63
C ALA A 151 -18.28 9.32 7.64
N ALA A 152 -17.88 8.80 6.48
CA ALA A 152 -16.89 7.73 6.38
C ALA A 152 -15.53 8.05 7.04
N PRO A 153 -14.97 9.28 6.96
CA PRO A 153 -13.67 9.59 7.58
C PRO A 153 -13.65 9.49 9.10
N TYR A 154 -14.81 9.70 9.73
CA TYR A 154 -15.03 9.69 11.18
C TYR A 154 -15.42 8.29 11.70
N PHE A 155 -15.78 7.38 10.81
CA PHE A 155 -16.13 6.01 11.18
C PHE A 155 -14.87 5.15 11.22
N ALA A 156 -14.37 4.87 12.43
CA ALA A 156 -13.18 4.07 12.62
C ALA A 156 -13.59 2.61 12.91
N LYS A 157 -13.39 1.76 11.91
CA LYS A 157 -13.50 0.30 12.05
C LYS A 157 -12.17 -0.23 12.59
N VAL A 158 -12.20 -0.82 13.79
CA VAL A 158 -10.99 -1.26 14.49
C VAL A 158 -10.59 -2.67 14.07
N GLU A 159 -11.56 -3.58 13.94
CA GLU A 159 -11.30 -4.97 13.55
C GLU A 159 -12.16 -5.40 12.38
N CYS A 160 -11.53 -6.03 11.39
CA CYS A 160 -12.05 -6.08 10.04
C CYS A 160 -11.91 -7.44 9.36
N PHE A 161 -12.97 -8.26 9.44
CA PHE A 161 -13.18 -9.41 8.54
C PHE A 161 -13.25 -9.04 7.05
N CYS A 162 -13.29 -7.75 6.67
CA CYS A 162 -13.32 -7.39 5.24
C CYS A 162 -12.01 -7.69 4.53
N PHE A 163 -10.88 -7.68 5.26
CA PHE A 163 -9.58 -7.86 4.62
C PHE A 163 -9.03 -9.27 4.77
N GLU A 164 -9.69 -10.10 5.56
CA GLU A 164 -9.29 -11.48 5.78
C GLU A 164 -10.26 -12.42 5.08
N GLU A 165 -9.70 -13.30 4.26
CA GLU A 165 -10.44 -14.37 3.61
C GLU A 165 -11.11 -15.26 4.65
N GLN A 166 -12.44 -15.29 4.61
CA GLN A 166 -13.21 -16.19 5.46
C GLN A 166 -13.41 -17.48 4.69
N LYS A 167 -12.81 -18.57 5.16
CA LYS A 167 -13.10 -19.92 4.68
C LYS A 167 -14.21 -20.50 5.54
N LEU A 168 -15.35 -20.81 4.93
CA LEU A 168 -16.45 -21.53 5.57
C LEU A 168 -16.54 -22.93 4.96
N LEU A 169 -16.50 -23.95 5.82
CA LEU A 169 -16.74 -25.34 5.43
C LEU A 169 -18.20 -25.51 4.98
N ALA A 170 -18.47 -26.60 4.26
CA ALA A 170 -19.83 -26.95 3.87
C ALA A 170 -20.77 -27.02 5.10
N GLY A 171 -21.86 -26.25 5.08
CA GLY A 171 -22.84 -26.20 6.17
C GLY A 171 -22.42 -25.43 7.43
N GLU A 172 -21.19 -24.93 7.50
CA GLU A 172 -20.67 -24.20 8.67
C GLU A 172 -21.35 -22.83 8.84
N GLU A 173 -21.61 -22.46 10.09
CA GLU A 173 -22.14 -21.16 10.48
C GLU A 173 -21.18 -20.53 11.50
N VAL A 174 -20.76 -19.29 11.26
CA VAL A 174 -19.85 -18.54 12.13
C VAL A 174 -20.41 -17.15 12.42
N ASP A 175 -20.18 -16.70 13.65
CA ASP A 175 -20.46 -15.32 14.07
C ASP A 175 -19.20 -14.47 13.91
N LEU A 176 -19.34 -13.36 13.20
CA LEU A 176 -18.30 -12.41 12.85
C LEU A 176 -18.46 -11.14 13.72
N PRO A 177 -17.71 -10.99 14.84
CA PRO A 177 -17.67 -9.75 15.65
C PRO A 177 -17.07 -8.53 14.92
N LEU A 178 -17.82 -7.44 14.89
CA LEU A 178 -17.41 -6.16 14.35
C LEU A 178 -17.20 -5.13 15.47
N PHE A 179 -15.94 -4.74 15.71
CA PHE A 179 -15.62 -3.67 16.64
C PHE A 179 -15.40 -2.32 15.92
N PHE A 180 -16.14 -1.30 16.33
CA PHE A 180 -16.09 0.02 15.71
C PHE A 180 -16.36 1.15 16.73
N PHE A 181 -15.98 2.37 16.35
CA PHE A 181 -16.38 3.59 17.06
C PHE A 181 -16.51 4.76 16.07
N ILE A 182 -17.23 5.80 16.49
CA ILE A 182 -17.32 7.07 15.75
C ILE A 182 -16.39 8.06 16.45
N ASP A 183 -15.56 8.75 15.69
CA ASP A 183 -14.61 9.71 16.23
C ASP A 183 -15.30 10.97 16.79
N LYS A 184 -14.73 11.59 17.83
CA LYS A 184 -15.27 12.81 18.45
C LYS A 184 -15.26 14.02 17.51
N ASP A 185 -14.32 14.08 16.57
CA ASP A 185 -14.24 15.16 15.57
C ASP A 185 -15.53 15.26 14.74
N PHE A 186 -16.35 14.21 14.71
CA PHE A 186 -17.69 14.22 14.13
C PHE A 186 -18.61 15.29 14.75
N LEU A 187 -18.40 15.64 16.03
CA LEU A 187 -19.18 16.67 16.72
C LEU A 187 -18.74 18.09 16.39
N GLU A 188 -17.47 18.26 16.04
CA GLU A 188 -16.88 19.56 15.74
C GLU A 188 -17.15 20.00 14.29
N ASP A 189 -17.32 19.04 13.37
CA ASP A 189 -17.59 19.31 11.95
C ASP A 189 -19.02 19.83 11.71
N PRO A 190 -19.19 21.07 11.20
CA PRO A 190 -20.50 21.60 10.81
C PRO A 190 -21.25 20.76 9.77
N LEU A 191 -20.54 20.04 8.89
CA LEU A 191 -21.12 19.20 7.83
C LEU A 191 -21.75 17.91 8.36
N MET A 192 -21.44 17.52 9.60
CA MET A 192 -22.00 16.35 10.27
C MET A 192 -23.24 16.68 11.12
N ARG A 193 -23.63 17.95 11.23
CA ARG A 193 -24.76 18.38 12.07
C ARG A 193 -26.10 17.76 11.67
N ASP A 194 -26.29 17.39 10.42
CA ASP A 194 -27.49 16.76 9.89
C ASP A 194 -27.43 15.21 9.86
N VAL A 195 -26.28 14.62 10.16
CA VAL A 195 -26.08 13.17 10.10
C VAL A 195 -26.43 12.54 11.44
N ASN A 196 -27.60 11.89 11.51
CA ASN A 196 -28.02 11.10 12.67
C ASN A 196 -28.07 9.59 12.36
N ASP A 197 -28.11 9.23 11.07
CA ASP A 197 -28.18 7.87 10.58
C ASP A 197 -26.96 7.57 9.73
N ILE A 198 -26.22 6.55 10.14
CA ILE A 198 -25.12 5.97 9.37
C ILE A 198 -25.54 4.57 8.98
N VAL A 199 -25.31 4.18 7.73
CA VAL A 199 -25.52 2.82 7.25
C VAL A 199 -24.16 2.21 6.96
N LEU A 200 -23.88 1.11 7.63
CA LEU A 200 -22.71 0.29 7.40
C LEU A 200 -23.13 -0.94 6.61
N SER A 201 -22.77 -0.97 5.33
CA SER A 201 -23.12 -2.07 4.43
C SER A 201 -21.92 -2.97 4.17
N TYR A 202 -22.10 -4.27 4.37
CA TYR A 202 -21.15 -5.31 4.00
C TYR A 202 -21.66 -6.08 2.81
N THR A 203 -20.79 -6.35 1.85
CA THR A 203 -21.10 -7.24 0.73
C THR A 203 -20.02 -8.30 0.60
N PHE A 204 -20.42 -9.57 0.73
CA PHE A 204 -19.54 -10.71 0.51
C PHE A 204 -19.49 -11.12 -0.95
N PHE A 205 -18.28 -11.42 -1.42
CA PHE A 205 -18.00 -11.97 -2.74
C PHE A 205 -17.29 -13.32 -2.58
N LYS A 206 -17.54 -14.24 -3.51
CA LYS A 206 -16.75 -15.47 -3.60
C LYS A 206 -15.31 -15.08 -4.00
N ALA A 207 -14.35 -15.83 -3.48
CA ALA A 207 -12.95 -15.67 -3.81
C ALA A 207 -12.38 -17.07 -4.05
N ARG A 208 -11.55 -17.20 -5.08
CA ARG A 208 -10.84 -18.45 -5.37
C ARG A 208 -9.35 -18.18 -5.39
N ARG A 209 -8.57 -19.15 -4.91
CA ARG A 209 -7.13 -19.15 -5.08
C ARG A 209 -6.74 -20.25 -6.08
N ASN A 210 -5.86 -19.91 -7.01
CA ASN A 210 -5.24 -20.90 -7.87
C ASN A 210 -4.21 -21.73 -7.09
N GLN A 211 -3.67 -22.80 -7.70
CA GLN A 211 -2.68 -23.69 -7.05
C GLN A 211 -1.37 -22.99 -6.63
N ARG A 212 -1.12 -21.78 -7.13
CA ARG A 212 0.05 -20.94 -6.77
C ARG A 212 -0.29 -19.93 -5.67
N GLY A 213 -1.52 -19.94 -5.16
CA GLY A 213 -2.00 -19.05 -4.11
C GLY A 213 -2.40 -17.66 -4.59
N HIS A 214 -2.53 -17.38 -5.89
CA HIS A 214 -3.03 -16.09 -6.37
C HIS A 214 -4.56 -16.07 -6.39
N LEU A 215 -5.14 -14.91 -6.06
CA LEU A 215 -6.57 -14.65 -6.20
C LEU A 215 -6.97 -14.70 -7.67
N GLU A 216 -7.94 -15.53 -8.00
CA GLU A 216 -8.53 -15.66 -9.32
C GLU A 216 -9.95 -15.07 -9.30
N PRO A 217 -10.30 -14.18 -10.25
CA PRO A 217 -11.65 -13.65 -10.35
C PRO A 217 -12.66 -14.77 -10.58
N ASP A 218 -13.87 -14.66 -10.01
CA ASP A 218 -14.93 -15.66 -10.22
C ASP A 218 -15.50 -15.68 -11.64
N ALA A 219 -15.23 -14.65 -12.44
CA ALA A 219 -15.65 -14.60 -13.84
C ALA A 219 -14.70 -15.45 -14.70
N SER A 220 -15.24 -16.15 -15.69
CA SER A 220 -14.40 -16.89 -16.64
C SER A 220 -13.40 -15.94 -17.31
N GLU A 221 -12.20 -16.43 -17.60
CA GLU A 221 -11.11 -15.64 -18.19
C GLU A 221 -11.59 -14.88 -19.44
N ALA A 222 -12.43 -15.51 -20.27
CA ALA A 222 -13.06 -14.90 -21.43
C ALA A 222 -13.96 -13.70 -21.10
N VAL A 223 -14.72 -13.74 -20.00
CA VAL A 223 -15.59 -12.63 -19.57
C VAL A 223 -14.76 -11.49 -19.00
N VAL A 224 -13.73 -11.79 -18.22
CA VAL A 224 -12.78 -10.79 -17.70
C VAL A 224 -12.05 -10.08 -18.84
N GLN A 225 -11.60 -10.84 -19.83
CA GLN A 225 -10.88 -10.31 -20.97
C GLN A 225 -11.76 -9.46 -21.88
N LYS A 226 -13.04 -9.86 -22.02
CA LYS A 226 -14.06 -9.08 -22.72
C LYS A 226 -14.36 -7.75 -22.01
N SER A 227 -14.48 -7.73 -20.67
CA SER A 227 -14.73 -6.49 -19.93
C SER A 227 -13.55 -5.53 -19.96
N LEU A 228 -12.33 -6.04 -20.08
CA LEU A 228 -11.10 -5.25 -20.22
C LEU A 228 -10.88 -4.71 -21.64
N GLY A 229 -11.75 -5.04 -22.61
CA GLY A 229 -11.65 -4.58 -24.00
C GLY A 229 -10.69 -5.38 -24.88
N TRP A 230 -10.27 -6.58 -24.45
CA TRP A 230 -9.32 -7.44 -25.16
C TRP A 230 -10.01 -8.57 -25.94
N ALA A 231 -11.32 -8.44 -26.19
CA ALA A 231 -12.12 -9.45 -26.89
C ALA A 231 -11.63 -9.73 -28.31
N ASP A 232 -11.03 -8.74 -28.97
CA ASP A 232 -10.63 -8.80 -30.38
C ASP A 232 -9.16 -9.24 -30.58
N TYR A 233 -8.42 -9.50 -29.51
CA TYR A 233 -7.03 -9.94 -29.59
C TYR A 233 -6.93 -11.46 -29.37
N GLU A 234 -6.23 -12.16 -30.26
CA GLU A 234 -6.01 -13.61 -30.15
C GLU A 234 -5.02 -13.90 -29.02
N HIS A 235 -5.54 -14.41 -27.90
CA HIS A 235 -4.72 -14.76 -26.74
C HIS A 235 -4.06 -16.13 -26.95
N VAL A 236 -2.80 -16.27 -26.52
CA VAL A 236 -2.05 -17.53 -26.57
C VAL A 236 -2.84 -18.59 -25.82
N LYS A 237 -3.28 -19.63 -26.53
CA LYS A 237 -4.04 -20.75 -25.98
C LYS A 237 -3.22 -21.43 -24.88
N ALA A 238 -3.72 -21.40 -23.64
CA ALA A 238 -3.07 -22.07 -22.53
C ALA A 238 -2.87 -23.56 -22.85
N SER A 239 -1.62 -24.01 -22.80
CA SER A 239 -1.22 -25.38 -23.11
C SER A 239 -1.99 -26.38 -22.24
N SER A 240 -2.59 -27.36 -22.91
CA SER A 240 -3.34 -28.47 -22.34
C SER A 240 -2.52 -29.30 -21.36
N LYS A 241 -3.07 -29.51 -20.15
CA LYS A 241 -2.88 -30.68 -19.27
C LYS A 241 -1.50 -31.37 -19.36
N ALA A 242 -0.53 -30.93 -18.56
CA ALA A 242 0.54 -31.82 -18.13
C ALA A 242 0.00 -32.68 -16.96
N SER A 243 -0.31 -33.96 -17.22
CA SER A 243 -0.52 -34.93 -16.14
C SER A 243 0.77 -35.05 -15.30
N PRO A 244 0.68 -35.13 -13.96
CA PRO A 244 1.85 -35.38 -13.13
C PRO A 244 2.42 -36.79 -13.40
N PRO A 245 3.75 -36.99 -13.36
CA PRO A 245 4.35 -38.31 -13.47
C PRO A 245 4.04 -39.16 -12.24
N THR A 246 3.60 -40.40 -12.46
CA THR A 246 3.40 -41.43 -11.44
C THR A 246 4.73 -41.75 -10.74
N PRO A 247 4.81 -41.77 -9.39
CA PRO A 247 6.03 -42.19 -8.70
C PRO A 247 6.29 -43.69 -8.92
N PRO A 248 7.56 -44.12 -9.04
CA PRO A 248 7.88 -45.54 -9.18
C PRO A 248 7.53 -46.30 -7.90
N ALA A 249 6.90 -47.46 -8.07
CA ALA A 249 6.63 -48.41 -7.00
C ALA A 249 7.96 -48.87 -6.36
N ALA A 250 8.09 -48.69 -5.05
CA ALA A 250 9.16 -49.28 -4.28
C ALA A 250 8.92 -50.79 -4.16
N SER A 251 9.82 -51.57 -4.74
CA SER A 251 10.01 -53.00 -4.50
C SER A 251 11.16 -53.22 -3.53
#